data_AF-A0A358D920-F1
#
_entry.id   AF-A0A358D920-F1
#
_cell.length_a   1.000
_cell.length_b   1.000
_cell.length_c   1.000
_cell.angle_alpha   90.00
_cell.angle_beta   90.00
_cell.angle_gamma   90.00
#
_symmetry.space_group_name_H-M   'P 1'
#
loop_
_entity.id
_entity.type
_entity.pdbx_description
1 polymer ?
#
loop_
_entity_poly.entity_id
_entity_poly.type
_entity_poly.pdbx_seq_one_letter_code
_entity_poly.pdbx_strand_id
1 'polypeptide(L)'
;MGRRGCGKTSLAAEIARLLLDLEDPLPTLFFDPGTTVDGEPAMLLRDTLSALTRRTVVVVEDVDELARLGTTEPDVSILREIWQSERFPLARLVITVTAPYEKRIAQFYGALSDRLVIVELQPWDENVVRGLVVPVATHLAEQYGVVIDHAAIEAALQPPTEADTFDHPGLAIARLDVACARTMIAGGNTVTVADVIPG
;
A
#
# COMPACT_ATOMS: atom_id res chain seq x y z
N MET A 1 -1.39 10.09 -0.13
CA MET A 1 -0.39 9.74 -1.16
C MET A 1 0.96 9.49 -0.52
N GLY A 2 1.82 8.74 -1.20
CA GLY A 2 3.19 8.45 -0.76
C GLY A 2 3.82 7.42 -1.70
N ARG A 3 5.15 7.25 -1.68
CA ARG A 3 5.81 6.21 -2.49
C ARG A 3 5.34 4.81 -2.10
N ARG A 4 5.59 3.81 -2.96
CA ARG A 4 5.25 2.42 -2.64
C ARG A 4 6.04 1.99 -1.41
N GLY A 5 5.45 1.20 -0.51
CA GLY A 5 6.15 0.72 0.69
C GLY A 5 6.19 1.67 1.90
N CYS A 6 5.70 2.92 1.80
CA CYS A 6 5.72 3.86 2.92
C CYS A 6 4.66 3.60 4.03
N GLY A 7 3.84 2.55 3.88
CA GLY A 7 2.85 2.16 4.89
C GLY A 7 1.43 2.74 4.70
N LYS A 8 1.02 3.09 3.47
CA LYS A 8 -0.35 3.59 3.18
C LYS A 8 -1.45 2.63 3.67
N THR A 9 -1.34 1.35 3.30
CA THR A 9 -2.28 0.29 3.71
C THR A 9 -2.25 0.06 5.22
N SER A 10 -1.05 0.02 5.84
CA SER A 10 -0.93 -0.13 7.29
C SER A 10 -1.55 1.04 8.07
N LEU A 11 -1.37 2.27 7.58
CA LEU A 11 -2.03 3.44 8.14
C LEU A 11 -3.56 3.35 7.99
N ALA A 12 -4.05 2.95 6.82
CA ALA A 12 -5.48 2.78 6.59
C ALA A 12 -6.08 1.70 7.52
N ALA A 13 -5.37 0.59 7.75
CA ALA A 13 -5.74 -0.45 8.70
C ALA A 13 -5.80 0.06 10.14
N GLU A 14 -4.81 0.86 10.57
CA GLU A 14 -4.83 1.45 11.92
C GLU A 14 -5.95 2.48 12.09
N ILE A 15 -6.21 3.31 11.06
CA ILE A 15 -7.36 4.22 11.05
C ILE A 15 -8.66 3.42 11.16
N ALA A 16 -8.81 2.33 10.40
CA ALA A 16 -9.98 1.47 10.47
C ALA A 16 -10.19 0.91 11.88
N ARG A 17 -9.11 0.49 12.54
CA ARG A 17 -9.15 0.03 13.94
C ARG A 17 -9.63 1.13 14.88
N LEU A 18 -9.06 2.33 14.78
CA LEU A 18 -9.44 3.48 15.61
C LEU A 18 -10.90 3.92 15.40
N LEU A 19 -11.41 3.83 14.16
CA LEU A 19 -12.80 4.19 13.84
C LEU A 19 -13.82 3.22 14.42
N LEU A 20 -13.45 1.96 14.62
CA LEU A 20 -14.29 0.95 15.27
C LEU A 20 -14.37 1.15 16.79
N ASP A 21 -13.35 1.75 17.40
CA ASP A 21 -13.26 2.02 18.85
C ASP A 21 -14.02 3.28 19.30
N LEU A 22 -14.65 4.02 18.37
CA LEU A 22 -15.44 5.21 18.67
C LEU A 22 -16.75 4.88 19.41
N GLU A 23 -17.31 5.86 20.12
CA GLU A 23 -18.63 5.74 20.77
C GLU A 23 -19.75 5.44 19.76
N ASP A 24 -19.66 6.01 18.55
CA ASP A 24 -20.45 5.64 17.37
C ASP A 24 -19.51 5.01 16.33
N PRO A 25 -19.38 3.66 16.29
CA PRO A 25 -18.41 2.98 15.45
C PRO A 25 -18.64 3.23 13.96
N LEU A 26 -17.58 3.62 13.26
CA LEU A 26 -17.58 3.77 11.81
C LEU A 26 -16.88 2.57 11.16
N PRO A 27 -17.62 1.59 10.62
CA PRO A 27 -17.02 0.46 9.93
C PRO A 27 -16.22 0.95 8.72
N THR A 28 -15.15 0.22 8.43
CA THR A 28 -14.30 0.48 7.27
C THR A 28 -14.30 -0.72 6.33
N LEU A 29 -14.46 -0.48 5.03
CA LEU A 29 -14.35 -1.48 3.97
C LEU A 29 -13.12 -1.17 3.12
N PHE A 30 -12.35 -2.19 2.80
CA PHE A 30 -11.19 -2.09 1.91
C PHE A 30 -11.57 -2.59 0.53
N PHE A 31 -11.22 -1.80 -0.47
CA PHE A 31 -11.39 -2.10 -1.88
C PHE A 31 -10.02 -1.99 -2.54
N ASP A 32 -9.39 -3.13 -2.80
CA ASP A 32 -8.04 -3.23 -3.37
C ASP A 32 -8.07 -3.98 -4.72
N PRO A 33 -7.02 -3.90 -5.55
CA PRO A 33 -6.94 -4.64 -6.82
C PRO A 33 -7.24 -6.14 -6.71
N GLY A 34 -6.85 -6.79 -5.61
CA GLY A 34 -7.10 -8.20 -5.34
C GLY A 34 -8.58 -8.54 -5.11
N THR A 35 -9.40 -7.57 -4.70
CA THR A 35 -10.86 -7.75 -4.60
C THR A 35 -11.59 -7.67 -5.95
N THR A 36 -10.88 -7.28 -7.02
CA THR A 36 -11.48 -7.00 -8.34
C THR A 36 -11.17 -8.02 -9.44
N VAL A 37 -10.55 -9.15 -9.09
CA VAL A 37 -9.99 -10.15 -10.03
C VAL A 37 -11.00 -10.63 -11.09
N ASP A 38 -12.29 -10.66 -10.77
CA ASP A 38 -13.35 -11.21 -11.64
C ASP A 38 -14.36 -10.16 -12.17
N GLY A 39 -14.14 -8.85 -11.97
CA GLY A 39 -15.13 -7.83 -12.35
C GLY A 39 -14.54 -6.48 -12.74
N GLU A 40 -15.37 -5.64 -13.37
CA GLU A 40 -14.99 -4.25 -13.68
C GLU A 40 -14.89 -3.43 -12.39
N PRO A 41 -13.71 -2.90 -12.00
CA PRO A 41 -13.53 -2.24 -10.70
C PRO A 41 -14.52 -1.10 -10.44
N ALA A 42 -14.83 -0.31 -11.48
CA ALA A 42 -15.77 0.80 -11.38
C ALA A 42 -17.19 0.32 -11.03
N MET A 43 -17.65 -0.76 -11.67
CA MET A 43 -18.96 -1.34 -11.41
C MET A 43 -19.02 -1.92 -10.00
N LEU A 44 -17.99 -2.67 -9.59
CA LEU A 44 -17.90 -3.25 -8.24
C LEU A 44 -17.88 -2.18 -7.15
N LEU A 45 -17.13 -1.09 -7.35
CA LEU A 45 -17.12 0.03 -6.40
C LEU A 45 -18.51 0.64 -6.28
N ARG A 46 -19.16 0.94 -7.42
CA ARG A 46 -20.52 1.52 -7.42
C ARG A 46 -21.52 0.63 -6.70
N ASP A 47 -21.49 -0.67 -6.96
CA ASP A 47 -22.40 -1.64 -6.34
C ASP A 47 -22.14 -1.75 -4.84
N THR A 48 -20.87 -1.74 -4.42
CA THR A 48 -20.46 -1.68 -3.02
C THR A 48 -21.00 -0.43 -2.31
N LEU A 49 -20.83 0.75 -2.92
CA LEU A 49 -21.33 2.01 -2.37
C LEU A 49 -22.86 2.04 -2.29
N SER A 50 -23.54 1.43 -3.25
CA SER A 50 -25.01 1.33 -3.30
C SER A 50 -25.58 0.39 -2.24
N ALA A 51 -24.82 -0.64 -1.85
CA ALA A 51 -25.24 -1.65 -0.89
C ALA A 51 -25.06 -1.23 0.58
N LEU A 52 -24.45 -0.08 0.85
CA LEU A 52 -24.22 0.40 2.22
C LEU A 52 -25.54 0.64 2.95
N THR A 53 -25.70 0.04 4.13
CA THR A 53 -26.90 0.19 4.98
C THR A 53 -26.68 1.14 6.16
N ARG A 54 -25.43 1.55 6.40
CA ARG A 54 -25.02 2.50 7.45
C ARG A 54 -23.80 3.30 7.01
N ARG A 55 -23.51 4.38 7.74
CA ARG A 55 -22.31 5.19 7.50
C ARG A 55 -21.06 4.32 7.56
N THR A 56 -20.24 4.37 6.53
CA THR A 56 -19.10 3.48 6.34
C THR A 56 -17.98 4.26 5.66
N VAL A 57 -16.76 4.09 6.16
CA VAL A 57 -15.54 4.55 5.47
C VAL A 57 -15.16 3.49 4.45
N VAL A 58 -14.95 3.88 3.19
CA VAL A 58 -14.52 2.96 2.13
C VAL A 58 -13.14 3.42 1.68
N VAL A 59 -12.15 2.56 1.92
CA VAL A 59 -10.76 2.77 1.52
C VAL A 59 -10.58 2.12 0.16
N VAL A 60 -10.33 2.92 -0.87
CA VAL A 60 -9.98 2.44 -2.21
C VAL A 60 -8.45 2.46 -2.31
N GLU A 61 -7.85 1.28 -2.28
CA GLU A 61 -6.39 1.13 -2.29
C GLU A 61 -5.83 1.11 -3.71
N ASP A 62 -4.62 1.66 -3.84
CA ASP A 62 -3.80 1.65 -5.05
C ASP A 62 -4.61 2.04 -6.30
N VAL A 63 -5.28 3.19 -6.22
CA VAL A 63 -6.11 3.73 -7.31
C VAL A 63 -5.29 3.89 -8.60
N ASP A 64 -3.99 4.14 -8.51
CA ASP A 64 -3.11 4.16 -9.68
C ASP A 64 -3.02 2.82 -10.41
N GLU A 65 -3.12 1.70 -9.69
CA GLU A 65 -3.18 0.36 -10.27
C GLU A 65 -4.57 0.05 -10.82
N LEU A 66 -5.63 0.29 -10.03
CA LEU A 66 -7.03 0.10 -10.46
C LEU A 66 -7.37 0.91 -11.71
N ALA A 67 -6.90 2.16 -11.79
CA ALA A 67 -7.09 3.04 -12.92
C ALA A 67 -6.02 2.87 -14.02
N ARG A 68 -5.10 1.91 -13.88
CA ARG A 68 -4.01 1.64 -14.83
C ARG A 68 -3.24 2.91 -15.25
N LEU A 69 -3.03 3.83 -14.31
CA LEU A 69 -2.46 5.15 -14.59
C LEU A 69 -1.02 5.07 -15.09
N GLY A 70 -0.30 3.98 -14.85
CA GLY A 70 1.03 3.73 -15.39
C GLY A 70 1.07 3.36 -16.88
N THR A 71 -0.08 3.08 -17.51
CA THR A 71 -0.16 2.54 -18.87
C THR A 71 -0.45 3.61 -19.92
N THR A 72 -0.51 3.18 -21.19
CA THR A 72 -0.96 4.00 -22.34
C THR A 72 -2.48 4.13 -22.40
N GLU A 73 -3.22 3.23 -21.76
CA GLU A 73 -4.68 3.14 -21.77
C GLU A 73 -5.23 3.18 -20.33
N PRO A 74 -5.18 4.35 -19.67
CA PRO A 74 -5.69 4.49 -18.31
C PRO A 74 -7.20 4.30 -18.27
N ASP A 75 -7.67 3.65 -17.21
CA ASP A 75 -9.07 3.45 -16.94
C ASP A 75 -9.64 4.60 -16.10
N VAL A 76 -10.31 5.53 -16.77
CA VAL A 76 -10.94 6.68 -16.11
C VAL A 76 -12.29 6.33 -15.46
N SER A 77 -12.81 5.13 -15.66
CA SER A 77 -14.14 4.75 -15.12
C SER A 77 -14.12 4.71 -13.60
N ILE A 78 -13.09 4.12 -12.98
CA ILE A 78 -12.96 4.08 -11.52
C ILE A 78 -12.78 5.49 -10.93
N LEU A 79 -12.01 6.36 -11.58
CA LEU A 79 -11.85 7.75 -11.16
C LEU A 79 -13.18 8.51 -11.19
N ARG A 80 -13.99 8.25 -12.22
CA ARG A 80 -15.33 8.82 -12.35
C ARG A 80 -16.25 8.32 -11.23
N GLU A 81 -16.23 7.04 -10.88
CA GLU A 81 -17.06 6.52 -9.78
C GLU A 81 -16.63 7.08 -8.42
N ILE A 82 -15.32 7.20 -8.17
CA ILE A 82 -14.80 7.90 -6.99
C ILE A 82 -15.32 9.33 -6.93
N TRP A 83 -15.30 10.06 -8.06
CA TRP A 83 -15.84 11.41 -8.13
C TRP A 83 -17.36 11.45 -7.89
N GLN A 84 -18.12 10.51 -8.45
CA GLN A 84 -19.58 10.45 -8.29
C GLN A 84 -20.03 9.94 -6.92
N SER A 85 -19.10 9.57 -6.03
CA SER A 85 -19.39 9.00 -4.72
C SER A 85 -20.29 9.84 -3.81
N GLU A 86 -20.42 11.16 -4.03
CA GLU A 86 -21.34 12.04 -3.27
C GLU A 86 -22.79 11.62 -3.37
N ARG A 87 -23.14 10.88 -4.42
CA ARG A 87 -24.47 10.30 -4.59
C ARG A 87 -24.78 9.24 -3.53
N PHE A 88 -23.76 8.74 -2.82
CA PHE A 88 -23.88 7.73 -1.76
C PHE A 88 -23.66 8.39 -0.40
N PRO A 89 -24.71 8.91 0.27
CA PRO A 89 -24.58 9.73 1.47
C PRO A 89 -23.97 8.97 2.67
N LEU A 90 -24.05 7.63 2.65
CA LEU A 90 -23.51 6.74 3.65
C LEU A 90 -22.01 6.45 3.48
N ALA A 91 -21.42 6.79 2.33
CA ALA A 91 -20.01 6.55 2.06
C ALA A 91 -19.13 7.74 2.47
N ARG A 92 -17.95 7.44 3.01
CA ARG A 92 -16.83 8.37 3.14
C ARG A 92 -15.61 7.73 2.51
N LEU A 93 -15.12 8.31 1.42
CA LEU A 93 -14.00 7.73 0.68
C LEU A 93 -12.65 8.20 1.23
N VAL A 94 -11.74 7.24 1.37
CA VAL A 94 -10.31 7.46 1.48
C VAL A 94 -9.68 6.74 0.29
N ILE A 95 -8.78 7.39 -0.43
CA ILE A 95 -8.08 6.77 -1.56
C ILE A 95 -6.59 6.74 -1.30
N THR A 96 -5.94 5.63 -1.65
CA THR A 96 -4.48 5.56 -1.66
C THR A 96 -3.96 5.64 -3.10
N VAL A 97 -2.92 6.44 -3.27
CA VAL A 97 -2.30 6.72 -4.57
C VAL A 97 -0.80 6.81 -4.36
N THR A 98 -0.03 6.21 -5.27
CA THR A 98 1.42 6.35 -5.28
C THR A 98 1.84 7.72 -5.82
N ALA A 99 2.74 8.41 -5.12
CA ALA A 99 3.02 9.84 -5.31
C ALA A 99 3.22 10.33 -6.77
N PRO A 100 3.96 9.61 -7.65
CA PRO A 100 4.10 10.02 -9.05
C PRO A 100 2.78 10.06 -9.85
N TYR A 101 1.77 9.31 -9.42
CA TYR A 101 0.50 9.17 -10.12
C TYR A 101 -0.57 10.18 -9.72
N GLU A 102 -0.35 10.95 -8.64
CA GLU A 102 -1.25 12.04 -8.23
C GLU A 102 -1.42 13.05 -9.38
N LYS A 103 -0.32 13.50 -9.99
CA LYS A 103 -0.37 14.38 -11.17
C LYS A 103 -1.07 13.74 -12.37
N ARG A 104 -1.02 12.42 -12.52
CA ARG A 104 -1.73 11.72 -13.61
C ARG A 104 -3.24 11.70 -13.38
N ILE A 105 -3.72 11.66 -12.14
CA ILE A 105 -5.15 11.84 -11.84
C ILE A 105 -5.60 13.22 -12.33
N ALA A 106 -4.85 14.28 -12.04
CA ALA A 106 -5.17 15.62 -12.53
C ALA A 106 -5.21 15.71 -14.07
N GLN A 107 -4.28 15.04 -14.75
CA GLN A 107 -4.23 14.99 -16.22
C GLN A 107 -5.42 14.28 -16.85
N PHE A 108 -5.83 13.13 -16.31
CA PHE A 108 -6.90 12.32 -16.90
C PHE A 108 -8.29 12.69 -16.37
N TYR A 109 -8.38 13.26 -15.17
CA TYR A 109 -9.65 13.57 -14.52
C TYR A 109 -9.51 14.73 -13.51
N GLY A 110 -9.20 15.93 -14.01
CA GLY A 110 -8.97 17.14 -13.20
C GLY A 110 -10.07 17.46 -12.18
N ALA A 111 -11.34 17.21 -12.53
CA ALA A 111 -12.47 17.43 -11.62
C ALA A 111 -12.43 16.60 -10.33
N LEU A 112 -11.79 15.42 -10.34
CA LEU A 112 -11.52 14.67 -9.11
C LEU A 112 -10.39 15.32 -8.33
N SER A 113 -9.29 15.66 -9.00
CA SER A 113 -8.12 16.28 -8.37
C SER A 113 -8.49 17.54 -7.57
N ASP A 114 -9.34 18.40 -8.13
CA ASP A 114 -9.77 19.66 -7.50
C ASP A 114 -10.55 19.44 -6.20
N ARG A 115 -11.06 18.23 -5.97
CA ARG A 115 -11.89 17.88 -4.82
C ARG A 115 -11.15 17.07 -3.76
N LEU A 116 -9.99 16.50 -4.09
CA LEU A 116 -9.24 15.67 -3.16
C LEU A 116 -8.56 16.54 -2.08
N VAL A 117 -8.69 16.10 -0.84
CA VAL A 117 -7.80 16.57 0.25
C VAL A 117 -6.59 15.65 0.26
N ILE A 118 -5.43 16.22 -0.10
CA ILE A 118 -4.19 15.45 -0.20
C ILE A 118 -3.52 15.36 1.17
N VAL A 119 -3.36 14.14 1.67
CA VAL A 119 -2.50 13.83 2.81
C VAL A 119 -1.25 13.15 2.29
N GLU A 120 -0.10 13.80 2.42
CA GLU A 120 1.20 13.25 2.03
C GLU A 120 1.86 12.54 3.21
N LEU A 121 2.18 11.25 3.01
CA LEU A 121 2.97 10.50 3.98
C LEU A 121 4.44 10.85 3.83
N GLN A 122 4.99 11.43 4.88
CA GLN A 122 6.40 11.76 4.95
C GLN A 122 7.25 10.49 5.16
N PRO A 123 8.52 10.50 4.72
CA PRO A 123 9.46 9.45 5.07
C PRO A 123 9.57 9.27 6.58
N TRP A 124 9.70 8.02 7.00
CA TRP A 124 9.91 7.68 8.40
C TRP A 124 11.33 7.99 8.86
N ASP A 125 11.48 8.35 10.14
CA ASP A 125 12.80 8.43 10.78
C ASP A 125 13.49 7.06 10.75
N GLU A 126 14.81 7.07 10.53
CA GLU A 126 15.61 5.84 10.40
C GLU A 126 15.46 4.92 11.63
N ASN A 127 15.41 5.49 12.84
CA ASN A 127 15.26 4.69 14.06
C ASN A 127 13.88 4.03 14.13
N VAL A 128 12.85 4.70 13.62
CA VAL A 128 11.50 4.14 13.54
C VAL A 128 11.47 3.01 12.51
N VAL A 129 12.08 3.22 11.34
CA VAL A 129 12.20 2.16 10.31
C VAL A 129 12.92 0.94 10.88
N ARG A 130 14.08 1.13 11.54
CA ARG A 130 14.83 0.04 12.18
C ARG A 130 13.95 -0.70 13.20
N GLY A 131 13.23 0.04 14.05
CA GLY A 131 12.32 -0.53 15.04
C GLY A 131 11.16 -1.34 14.43
N LEU A 132 10.70 -0.99 13.23
CA LEU A 132 9.66 -1.72 12.50
C LEU A 132 10.20 -2.96 11.76
N VAL A 133 11.40 -2.86 11.18
CA VAL A 133 11.98 -3.92 10.34
C VAL A 133 12.46 -5.11 11.17
N VAL A 134 13.02 -4.89 12.36
CA VAL A 134 13.56 -5.98 13.19
C VAL A 134 12.51 -7.03 13.55
N PRO A 135 11.31 -6.68 14.06
CA PRO A 135 10.25 -7.67 14.31
C PRO A 135 9.81 -8.42 13.05
N VAL A 136 9.73 -7.72 11.92
CA VAL A 136 9.35 -8.33 10.64
C VAL A 136 10.43 -9.30 10.15
N ALA A 137 11.70 -8.97 10.33
CA ALA A 137 12.82 -9.85 9.99
C ALA A 137 12.75 -11.16 10.79
N THR A 138 12.43 -11.10 12.09
CA THR A 138 12.20 -12.30 12.91
C THR A 138 11.08 -13.17 12.35
N HIS A 139 9.96 -12.55 11.96
CA HIS A 139 8.84 -13.28 11.38
C HIS A 139 9.19 -13.92 10.03
N LEU A 140 9.92 -13.22 9.16
CA LEU A 140 10.40 -13.76 7.89
C LEU A 140 11.36 -14.94 8.10
N ALA A 141 12.29 -14.83 9.05
CA ALA A 141 13.21 -15.89 9.42
C ALA A 141 12.46 -17.17 9.79
N GLU A 142 11.42 -17.06 10.63
CA GLU A 142 10.55 -18.16 11.02
C GLU A 142 9.76 -18.73 9.84
N GLN A 143 9.17 -17.86 9.01
CA GLN A 143 8.36 -18.26 7.85
C GLN A 143 9.16 -19.09 6.84
N TYR A 144 10.40 -18.68 6.54
CA TYR A 144 11.26 -19.35 5.56
C TYR A 144 12.14 -20.45 6.18
N GLY A 145 12.15 -20.59 7.52
CA GLY A 145 13.01 -21.55 8.21
C GLY A 145 14.51 -21.23 8.10
N VAL A 146 14.87 -19.95 8.05
CA VAL A 146 16.26 -19.45 7.93
C VAL A 146 16.62 -18.59 9.13
N VAL A 147 17.92 -18.35 9.32
CA VAL A 147 18.45 -17.36 10.27
C VAL A 147 18.86 -16.11 9.49
N ILE A 148 18.47 -14.92 9.94
CA ILE A 148 18.91 -13.66 9.32
C ILE A 148 20.01 -13.04 10.17
N ASP A 149 21.20 -12.87 9.61
CA ASP A 149 22.29 -12.19 10.30
C ASP A 149 21.94 -10.72 10.53
N HIS A 150 22.35 -10.17 11.67
CA HIS A 150 22.15 -8.75 11.98
C HIS A 150 22.73 -7.83 10.89
N ALA A 151 23.87 -8.22 10.29
CA ALA A 151 24.47 -7.47 9.19
C ALA A 151 23.57 -7.44 7.94
N ALA A 152 22.80 -8.51 7.69
CA ALA A 152 21.83 -8.56 6.60
C ALA A 152 20.65 -7.61 6.85
N ILE A 153 20.20 -7.47 8.10
CA ILE A 153 19.17 -6.49 8.48
C ILE A 153 19.67 -5.05 8.24
N GLU A 154 20.90 -4.72 8.69
CA GLU A 154 21.49 -3.39 8.44
C GLU A 154 21.75 -3.14 6.94
N ALA A 155 22.05 -4.19 6.16
CA ALA A 155 22.14 -4.09 4.72
C ALA A 155 20.78 -3.81 4.05
N ALA A 156 19.69 -4.39 4.56
CA ALA A 156 18.36 -4.15 4.03
C ALA A 156 17.88 -2.70 4.30
N LEU A 157 18.30 -2.14 5.43
CA LEU A 157 18.02 -0.76 5.85
C LEU A 157 18.78 0.31 5.05
N GLN A 158 19.75 -0.07 4.20
CA GLN A 158 20.46 0.89 3.36
C GLN A 158 19.47 1.75 2.55
N PRO A 159 19.82 3.01 2.23
CA PRO A 159 18.94 3.89 1.48
C PRO A 159 18.43 3.28 0.15
N PRO A 160 17.25 3.70 -0.34
CA PRO A 160 16.81 3.37 -1.68
C PRO A 160 17.81 3.84 -2.74
N THR A 161 18.05 2.99 -3.73
CA THR A 161 18.80 3.31 -4.96
C THR A 161 17.84 3.75 -6.06
N GLU A 162 18.35 4.21 -7.21
CA GLU A 162 17.52 4.59 -8.36
C GLU A 162 16.72 3.42 -8.95
N ALA A 163 17.17 2.18 -8.74
CA ALA A 163 16.48 0.98 -9.21
C ALA A 163 15.33 0.56 -8.28
N ASP A 164 15.30 1.08 -7.04
CA ASP A 164 14.30 0.69 -6.06
C ASP A 164 12.96 1.41 -6.33
N THR A 165 11.88 0.64 -6.34
CA THR A 165 10.52 1.14 -6.56
C THR A 165 9.74 1.36 -5.25
N PHE A 166 10.35 1.00 -4.12
CA PHE A 166 9.78 1.11 -2.78
C PHE A 166 10.59 2.07 -1.91
N ASP A 167 9.91 2.74 -0.99
CA ASP A 167 10.50 3.42 0.15
C ASP A 167 10.42 2.54 1.41
N HIS A 168 11.15 2.97 2.44
CA HIS A 168 11.08 2.36 3.77
C HIS A 168 9.72 2.62 4.46
N PRO A 169 9.24 1.68 5.29
CA PRO A 169 9.88 0.41 5.67
C PRO A 169 9.72 -0.73 4.65
N GLY A 170 8.82 -0.59 3.67
CA GLY A 170 8.50 -1.66 2.72
C GLY A 170 9.70 -2.14 1.90
N LEU A 171 10.62 -1.24 1.56
CA LEU A 171 11.85 -1.59 0.85
C LEU A 171 12.73 -2.58 1.63
N ALA A 172 13.04 -2.29 2.89
CA ALA A 172 13.84 -3.19 3.72
C ALA A 172 13.17 -4.55 3.87
N ILE A 173 11.86 -4.58 4.08
CA ILE A 173 11.08 -5.82 4.18
C ILE A 173 11.17 -6.62 2.87
N ALA A 174 10.97 -5.99 1.72
CA ALA A 174 11.05 -6.64 0.42
C ALA A 174 12.46 -7.20 0.13
N ARG A 175 13.51 -6.45 0.47
CA ARG A 175 14.90 -6.92 0.34
C ARG A 175 15.16 -8.17 1.18
N LEU A 176 14.69 -8.19 2.44
CA LEU A 176 14.81 -9.35 3.32
C LEU A 176 13.99 -10.54 2.86
N ASP A 177 12.76 -10.33 2.41
CA ASP A 177 11.88 -11.39 1.90
C ASP A 177 12.51 -12.10 0.68
N VAL A 178 13.01 -11.32 -0.28
CA VAL A 178 13.73 -11.86 -1.45
C VAL A 178 15.00 -12.60 -1.04
N ALA A 179 15.76 -12.08 -0.08
CA ALA A 179 16.97 -12.72 0.42
C ALA A 179 16.66 -14.05 1.11
N CYS A 180 15.63 -14.09 1.98
CA CYS A 180 15.18 -15.31 2.65
C CYS A 180 14.73 -16.38 1.64
N ALA A 181 13.90 -15.99 0.67
CA ALA A 181 13.44 -16.89 -0.39
C ALA A 181 14.62 -17.46 -1.19
N ARG A 182 15.60 -16.62 -1.56
CA ARG A 182 16.79 -17.04 -2.31
C ARG A 182 17.65 -18.02 -1.52
N THR A 183 17.94 -17.71 -0.25
CA THR A 183 18.73 -18.58 0.63
C THR A 183 18.05 -19.94 0.80
N MET A 184 16.74 -19.96 1.04
CA MET A 184 15.96 -21.19 1.16
C MET A 184 16.01 -22.03 -0.14
N ILE A 185 15.80 -21.40 -1.30
CA ILE A 185 15.86 -22.08 -2.61
C ILE A 185 17.25 -22.66 -2.89
N ALA A 186 18.31 -21.96 -2.48
CA ALA A 186 19.70 -22.41 -2.60
C ALA A 186 20.06 -23.52 -1.60
N GLY A 187 19.15 -23.92 -0.71
CA GLY A 187 19.40 -24.91 0.35
C GLY A 187 20.27 -24.38 1.50
N GLY A 188 20.46 -23.07 1.59
CA GLY A 188 21.11 -22.41 2.72
C GLY A 188 20.16 -22.25 3.91
N ASN A 189 20.73 -21.92 5.06
CA ASN A 189 19.98 -21.70 6.31
C ASN A 189 20.30 -20.36 6.98
N THR A 190 21.22 -19.56 6.43
CA THR A 190 21.60 -18.25 6.97
C THR A 190 21.60 -17.22 5.85
N VAL A 191 20.86 -16.13 6.06
CA VAL A 191 20.82 -14.96 5.18
C VAL A 191 21.91 -13.99 5.62
N THR A 192 22.78 -13.63 4.69
CA THR A 192 23.92 -12.74 4.89
C THR A 192 23.78 -11.46 4.07
N VAL A 193 24.71 -10.52 4.21
CA VAL A 193 24.74 -9.26 3.44
C VAL A 193 24.71 -9.51 1.92
N ALA A 194 25.39 -10.57 1.45
CA ALA A 194 25.48 -10.91 0.03
C ALA A 194 24.14 -11.36 -0.57
N ASP A 195 23.20 -11.81 0.26
CA ASP A 195 21.88 -12.22 -0.18
C ASP A 195 20.92 -11.03 -0.35
N VAL A 196 21.15 -9.96 0.41
CA VAL A 196 20.32 -8.75 0.48
C VAL A 196 20.68 -7.72 -0.58
N ILE A 197 21.97 -7.53 -0.84
CA ILE A 197 22.45 -6.59 -1.87
C ILE A 197 22.75 -7.40 -3.13
N PRO A 198 21.98 -7.27 -4.23
CA PRO A 198 22.40 -7.84 -5.49
C PRO A 198 23.70 -7.16 -5.93
N GLY A 199 24.73 -7.95 -6.20
CA GLY A 199 25.95 -7.49 -6.87
C GLY A 199 25.72 -7.14 -8.34
#